data_AF-A0A957IUR5-F1
#
_entry.id   AF-A0A957IUR5-F1
#
_cell.length_a   1.000
_cell.length_b   1.000
_cell.length_c   1.000
_cell.angle_alpha   90.00
_cell.angle_beta   90.00
_cell.angle_gamma   90.00
#
_symmetry.space_group_name_H-M   'P 1'
#
loop_
_entity.id
_entity.type
_entity.pdbx_description
1 polymer ?
#
loop_
_entity_poly.entity_id
_entity_poly.type
_entity_poly.pdbx_seq_one_letter_code
_entity_poly.pdbx_strand_id
1 'polypeptide(L)'
;MIKTLPHPQELTLFDRASWRILIIGIVFALSISALLMVIWMRAPFAEVTELVYTLASTSLVSLGVSYLVYRRGWARFPSLNLTLVMTYVLAALVTLVNVWVMSQRMFVSEHDLLLSAVLLLFAGMIATTFGIFVASTVTDELRQLAATAQTLADGDLGARVQVKGRDEIARLAQSFNMMAAQLQATERKREELEQMRRNFIA
;
A
#
# COMPACT_ATOMS: atom_id res chain seq x y z
N MET A 1 -37.68 15.98 22.66
CA MET A 1 -37.09 16.59 21.45
C MET A 1 -36.04 15.61 20.93
N ILE A 2 -36.38 14.82 19.92
CA ILE A 2 -35.60 13.67 19.44
C ILE A 2 -34.45 14.21 18.58
N LYS A 3 -33.22 14.03 19.05
CA LYS A 3 -32.01 14.39 18.31
C LYS A 3 -31.83 13.34 17.22
N THR A 4 -32.07 13.74 15.97
CA THR A 4 -31.86 12.95 14.77
C THR A 4 -30.43 12.43 14.73
N LEU A 5 -30.29 11.10 14.64
CA LEU A 5 -29.04 10.39 14.41
C LEU A 5 -28.36 10.93 13.14
N PRO A 6 -27.06 11.27 13.16
CA PRO A 6 -26.34 11.53 11.93
C PRO A 6 -26.24 10.22 11.12
N HIS A 7 -26.50 10.35 9.82
CA HIS A 7 -26.46 9.30 8.82
C HIS A 7 -25.12 8.53 8.84
N PRO A 8 -25.11 7.21 8.59
CA PRO A 8 -23.88 6.48 8.33
C PRO A 8 -23.34 6.96 6.98
N GLN A 9 -22.40 7.91 7.02
CA GLN A 9 -21.60 8.28 5.85
C GLN A 9 -20.76 7.08 5.45
N GLU A 10 -21.25 6.36 4.44
CA GLU A 10 -20.50 5.67 3.40
C GLU A 10 -19.16 5.05 3.83
N LEU A 11 -19.26 3.92 4.55
CA LEU A 11 -18.22 2.89 4.54
C LEU A 11 -18.05 2.31 3.12
N THR A 12 -17.40 3.00 2.18
CA THR A 12 -16.89 2.36 0.93
C THR A 12 -15.65 3.01 0.30
N LEU A 13 -14.90 3.88 0.99
CA LEU A 13 -13.64 4.41 0.41
C LEU A 13 -12.47 3.41 0.40
N PHE A 14 -12.66 2.17 0.87
CA PHE A 14 -11.58 1.23 1.13
C PHE A 14 -11.37 0.12 0.08
N ASP A 15 -11.71 0.30 -1.20
CA ASP A 15 -11.43 -0.79 -2.16
C ASP A 15 -11.06 -0.39 -3.61
N ARG A 16 -10.95 0.91 -3.93
CA ARG A 16 -10.70 1.32 -5.32
C ARG A 16 -9.60 2.36 -5.55
N ALA A 17 -9.09 3.02 -4.51
CA ALA A 17 -8.16 4.13 -4.68
C ALA A 17 -6.69 3.69 -4.84
N SER A 18 -6.21 2.76 -4.02
CA SER A 18 -4.78 2.44 -3.97
C SER A 18 -4.30 1.74 -5.25
N TRP A 19 -5.07 0.82 -5.83
CA TRP A 19 -4.63 0.12 -7.05
C TRP A 19 -4.55 1.04 -8.28
N ARG A 20 -5.34 2.13 -8.30
CA ARG A 20 -5.25 3.15 -9.35
C ARG A 20 -3.91 3.88 -9.31
N ILE A 21 -3.33 4.12 -8.13
CA ILE A 21 -2.01 4.75 -7.97
C ILE A 21 -0.93 3.90 -8.63
N LEU A 22 -0.97 2.58 -8.44
CA LEU A 22 -0.06 1.64 -9.10
C LEU A 22 -0.20 1.67 -10.62
N ILE A 23 -1.44 1.59 -11.13
CA ILE A 23 -1.69 1.61 -12.58
C ILE A 23 -1.22 2.93 -13.20
N ILE A 24 -1.55 4.06 -12.56
CA ILE A 24 -1.15 5.39 -13.04
C ILE A 24 0.39 5.52 -13.03
N GLY A 25 1.06 5.11 -11.96
CA GLY A 25 2.52 5.19 -11.89
C GLY A 25 3.23 4.29 -12.91
N ILE A 26 2.70 3.10 -13.19
CA ILE A 26 3.24 2.23 -14.25
C ILE A 26 3.08 2.88 -15.63
N VAL A 27 1.88 3.36 -15.96
CA VAL A 27 1.62 4.01 -17.24
C VAL A 27 2.47 5.26 -17.40
N PHE A 28 2.64 6.03 -16.34
CA PHE A 28 3.49 7.22 -16.31
C PHE A 28 4.98 6.86 -16.53
N ALA A 29 5.48 5.83 -15.84
CA ALA A 29 6.84 5.36 -15.99
C ALA A 29 7.12 4.91 -17.44
N LEU A 30 6.21 4.12 -18.03
CA LEU A 30 6.31 3.68 -19.42
C LEU A 30 6.28 4.86 -20.40
N SER A 31 5.39 5.82 -20.17
CA SER A 31 5.23 7.00 -21.03
C SER A 31 6.48 7.89 -21.00
N ILE A 32 7.06 8.13 -19.81
CA ILE A 32 8.30 8.91 -19.65
C ILE A 32 9.48 8.21 -20.31
N SER A 33 9.65 6.91 -20.09
CA SER A 33 10.74 6.14 -20.70
C SER A 33 10.66 6.16 -22.22
N ALA A 34 9.45 6.01 -22.79
CA ALA A 34 9.25 6.11 -24.24
C ALA A 34 9.51 7.52 -24.79
N LEU A 35 9.04 8.56 -24.08
CA LEU A 35 9.21 9.95 -24.50
C LEU A 35 10.68 10.38 -24.51
N LEU A 36 11.43 10.05 -23.46
CA LEU A 36 12.87 10.37 -23.36
C LEU A 36 13.64 9.75 -24.53
N MET A 37 13.27 8.54 -24.94
CA MET A 37 13.94 7.80 -26.00
C MET A 37 13.67 8.41 -27.40
N VAL A 38 12.42 8.78 -27.71
CA VAL A 38 12.08 9.40 -29.00
C VAL A 38 12.76 10.76 -29.15
N ILE A 39 12.82 11.53 -28.07
CA ILE A 39 13.40 12.88 -28.08
C ILE A 39 14.93 12.83 -28.22
N TRP A 40 15.61 11.91 -27.53
CA TRP A 40 17.07 11.89 -27.48
C TRP A 40 17.75 10.99 -28.51
N MET A 41 17.15 9.87 -28.91
CA MET A 41 17.91 8.80 -29.56
C MET A 41 17.93 8.84 -31.09
N ARG A 42 17.03 9.58 -31.77
CA ARG A 42 16.82 9.53 -33.25
C ARG A 42 16.95 8.10 -33.83
N ALA A 43 16.61 7.07 -33.05
CA ALA A 43 16.94 5.68 -33.36
C ALA A 43 15.99 5.12 -34.43
N PRO A 44 16.49 4.24 -35.32
CA PRO A 44 15.64 3.57 -36.29
C PRO A 44 14.56 2.72 -35.59
N PHE A 45 13.34 2.70 -36.15
CA PHE A 45 12.17 2.05 -35.54
C PHE A 45 12.40 0.59 -35.10
N ALA A 46 13.32 -0.14 -35.75
CA ALA A 46 13.66 -1.52 -35.43
C ALA A 46 14.27 -1.70 -34.03
N GLU A 47 15.17 -0.80 -33.61
CA GLU A 47 15.80 -0.85 -32.28
C GLU A 47 14.82 -0.49 -31.17
N VAL A 48 13.91 0.46 -31.45
CA VAL A 48 12.82 0.83 -30.54
C VAL A 48 11.90 -0.37 -30.29
N THR A 49 11.55 -1.14 -31.32
CA THR A 49 10.75 -2.35 -31.15
C THR A 49 11.44 -3.42 -30.31
N GLU A 50 12.74 -3.68 -30.50
CA GLU A 50 13.47 -4.70 -29.73
C GLU A 50 13.53 -4.35 -28.23
N LEU A 51 13.64 -3.06 -27.93
CA LEU A 51 13.59 -2.53 -26.57
C LEU A 51 12.20 -2.56 -25.97
N VAL A 52 11.16 -2.22 -26.74
CA VAL A 52 9.77 -2.38 -26.30
C VAL A 52 9.50 -3.84 -25.95
N TYR A 53 10.03 -4.81 -26.72
CA TYR A 53 9.93 -6.23 -26.37
C TYR A 53 10.69 -6.58 -25.08
N THR A 54 11.88 -6.00 -24.86
CA THR A 54 12.67 -6.24 -23.65
C THR A 54 12.02 -5.62 -22.41
N LEU A 55 11.53 -4.38 -22.51
CA LEU A 55 10.76 -3.69 -21.47
C LEU A 55 9.43 -4.40 -21.19
N ALA A 56 8.71 -4.81 -22.23
CA ALA A 56 7.46 -5.52 -22.09
C ALA A 56 7.68 -6.88 -21.41
N SER A 57 8.67 -7.66 -21.82
CA SER A 57 8.97 -8.96 -21.23
C SER A 57 9.43 -8.85 -19.76
N THR A 58 10.36 -7.95 -19.45
CA THR A 58 10.82 -7.71 -18.07
C THR A 58 9.70 -7.16 -17.19
N SER A 59 8.87 -6.26 -17.71
CA SER A 59 7.69 -5.75 -17.00
C SER A 59 6.64 -6.83 -16.80
N LEU A 60 6.41 -7.71 -17.78
CA LEU A 60 5.45 -8.82 -17.67
C LEU A 60 5.89 -9.82 -16.60
N VAL A 61 7.18 -10.16 -16.59
CA VAL A 61 7.77 -11.04 -15.58
C VAL A 61 7.70 -10.38 -14.20
N SER A 62 8.08 -9.11 -14.09
CA SER A 62 8.03 -8.36 -12.83
C SER A 62 6.61 -8.23 -12.29
N LEU A 63 5.64 -7.88 -13.14
CA LEU A 63 4.21 -7.83 -12.79
C LEU A 63 3.68 -9.21 -12.42
N GLY A 64 4.08 -10.25 -13.14
CA GLY A 64 3.74 -11.63 -12.84
C GLY A 64 4.23 -12.05 -11.47
N VAL A 65 5.49 -11.75 -11.14
CA VAL A 65 6.08 -12.03 -9.82
C VAL A 65 5.42 -11.19 -8.74
N SER A 66 5.29 -9.88 -8.90
CA SER A 66 4.59 -9.00 -7.95
C SER A 66 3.15 -9.46 -7.69
N TYR A 67 2.42 -9.85 -8.73
CA TYR A 67 1.06 -10.39 -8.61
C TYR A 67 1.04 -11.76 -7.92
N LEU A 68 1.98 -12.65 -8.22
CA LEU A 68 2.13 -13.94 -7.55
C LEU A 68 2.45 -13.77 -6.07
N VAL A 69 3.35 -12.86 -5.72
CA VAL A 69 3.69 -12.56 -4.32
C VAL A 69 2.49 -11.96 -3.60
N TYR A 70 1.78 -11.01 -4.23
CA TYR A 70 0.54 -10.43 -3.71
C TYR A 70 -0.52 -11.52 -3.45
N ARG A 71 -0.79 -12.37 -4.46
CA ARG A 71 -1.84 -13.40 -4.43
C ARG A 71 -1.49 -14.59 -3.52
N ARG A 72 -0.23 -15.02 -3.48
CA ARG A 72 0.20 -16.24 -2.78
C ARG A 72 0.39 -16.04 -1.28
N GLY A 73 0.42 -14.80 -0.81
CA GLY A 73 0.27 -14.56 0.63
C GLY A 73 0.95 -13.32 1.18
N TRP A 74 1.11 -12.24 0.42
CA TRP A 74 1.61 -10.98 1.01
C TRP A 74 0.78 -10.54 2.22
N ALA A 75 -0.54 -10.74 2.19
CA ALA A 75 -1.47 -10.51 3.31
C ALA A 75 -1.45 -11.59 4.42
N ARG A 76 -0.71 -12.70 4.24
CA ARG A 76 -0.53 -13.74 5.26
C ARG A 76 0.69 -13.51 6.14
N PHE A 77 1.63 -12.64 5.74
CA PHE A 77 2.82 -12.41 6.54
C PHE A 77 2.45 -11.61 7.79
N PRO A 78 2.86 -12.08 8.98
CA PRO A 78 2.49 -11.45 10.23
C PRO A 78 3.22 -10.13 10.49
N SER A 79 4.18 -9.75 9.62
CA SER A 79 4.94 -8.50 9.76
C SER A 79 5.02 -7.55 8.55
N LEU A 80 4.70 -6.28 8.80
CA LEU A 80 4.81 -5.13 7.89
C LEU A 80 6.26 -4.87 7.50
N ASN A 81 7.19 -4.95 8.45
CA ASN A 81 8.61 -4.75 8.16
C ASN A 81 9.13 -5.79 7.16
N LEU A 82 8.74 -7.06 7.30
CA LEU A 82 9.12 -8.10 6.34
C LEU A 82 8.48 -7.87 4.97
N THR A 83 7.22 -7.41 4.95
CA THR A 83 6.51 -7.02 3.73
C THR A 83 7.25 -5.90 2.98
N LEU A 84 7.70 -4.87 3.70
CA LEU A 84 8.49 -3.78 3.14
C LEU A 84 9.86 -4.26 2.66
N VAL A 85 10.57 -5.06 3.46
CA VAL A 85 11.87 -5.62 3.06
C VAL A 85 11.74 -6.47 1.81
N MET A 86 10.75 -7.36 1.73
CA MET A 86 10.52 -8.19 0.56
C MET A 86 10.18 -7.37 -0.69
N THR A 87 9.48 -6.25 -0.52
CA THR A 87 9.22 -5.28 -1.58
C THR A 87 10.52 -4.69 -2.11
N TYR A 88 11.37 -4.17 -1.21
CA TYR A 88 12.64 -3.55 -1.59
C TYR A 88 13.60 -4.57 -2.20
N VAL A 89 13.66 -5.78 -1.65
CA VAL A 89 14.48 -6.88 -2.19
C VAL A 89 14.00 -7.26 -3.59
N LEU A 90 12.69 -7.37 -3.81
CA LEU A 90 12.13 -7.66 -5.13
C LEU A 90 12.48 -6.56 -6.14
N ALA A 91 12.30 -5.29 -5.77
CA ALA A 91 12.67 -4.16 -6.64
C ALA A 91 14.17 -4.15 -6.96
N ALA A 92 15.02 -4.44 -5.97
CA ALA A 92 16.46 -4.55 -6.14
C ALA A 92 16.83 -5.72 -7.08
N LEU A 93 16.20 -6.88 -6.93
CA LEU A 93 16.41 -8.03 -7.82
C LEU A 93 15.99 -7.72 -9.26
N VAL A 94 14.84 -7.08 -9.47
CA VAL A 94 14.40 -6.64 -10.80
C VAL A 94 15.41 -5.67 -11.42
N THR A 95 15.88 -4.71 -10.63
CA THR A 95 16.91 -3.75 -11.07
C THR A 95 18.20 -4.48 -11.45
N LEU A 96 18.64 -5.43 -10.64
CA LEU A 96 19.87 -6.19 -10.87
C LEU A 96 19.75 -7.06 -12.12
N VAL A 97 18.61 -7.73 -12.33
CA VAL A 97 18.33 -8.50 -13.55
C VAL A 97 18.34 -7.59 -14.78
N ASN A 98 17.71 -6.41 -14.72
CA ASN A 98 17.73 -5.45 -15.82
C ASN A 98 19.16 -5.01 -16.17
N VAL A 99 19.96 -4.67 -15.15
CA VAL A 99 21.38 -4.30 -15.33
C VAL A 99 22.21 -5.46 -15.86
N TRP A 100 21.94 -6.69 -15.41
CA TRP A 100 22.66 -7.89 -15.87
C TRP A 100 22.34 -8.24 -17.33
N VAL A 101 21.06 -8.21 -17.71
CA VAL A 101 20.62 -8.37 -19.11
C VAL A 101 21.27 -7.31 -19.99
N MET A 102 21.38 -6.08 -19.49
CA MET A 102 22.04 -4.98 -20.18
C MET A 102 23.54 -5.23 -20.35
N SER A 103 24.23 -5.67 -19.28
CA SER A 103 25.67 -5.95 -19.32
C SER A 103 26.02 -7.06 -20.32
N GLN A 104 25.16 -8.06 -20.51
CA GLN A 104 25.35 -9.11 -21.53
C GLN A 104 25.24 -8.57 -22.97
N ARG A 105 24.45 -7.51 -23.19
CA ARG A 105 24.28 -6.87 -24.51
C ARG A 105 25.43 -5.90 -24.83
N MET A 106 26.13 -5.41 -23.80
CA MET A 106 27.17 -4.38 -23.88
C MET A 106 28.45 -4.76 -24.62
N PHE A 107 28.56 -5.99 -25.14
CA PHE A 107 29.75 -6.41 -25.91
C PHE A 107 29.73 -5.95 -27.38
N VAL A 108 28.72 -5.18 -27.85
CA VAL A 108 28.53 -4.90 -29.30
C VAL A 108 28.26 -3.43 -29.72
N SER A 109 27.85 -2.44 -28.89
CA SER A 109 27.55 -1.07 -29.44
C SER A 109 27.61 0.13 -28.46
N GLU A 110 27.94 1.33 -28.97
CA GLU A 110 28.08 2.60 -28.21
C GLU A 110 26.76 3.23 -27.70
N HIS A 111 25.59 2.70 -28.07
CA HIS A 111 24.28 3.25 -27.69
C HIS A 111 23.78 2.83 -26.28
N ASP A 112 24.60 2.07 -25.53
CA ASP A 112 24.17 1.33 -24.34
C ASP A 112 24.12 2.14 -23.02
N LEU A 113 24.80 3.28 -22.93
CA LEU A 113 24.75 4.11 -21.72
C LEU A 113 23.36 4.73 -21.48
N LEU A 114 22.71 5.21 -22.55
CA LEU A 114 21.40 5.84 -22.46
C LEU A 114 20.30 4.81 -22.16
N LEU A 115 20.41 3.61 -22.73
CA LEU A 115 19.49 2.49 -22.44
C LEU A 115 19.57 2.06 -20.96
N SER A 116 20.77 1.95 -20.43
CA SER A 116 21.00 1.66 -19.00
C SER A 116 20.38 2.74 -18.11
N ALA A 117 20.55 4.02 -18.47
CA ALA A 117 19.97 5.14 -17.73
C ALA A 117 18.44 5.12 -17.75
N VAL A 118 17.82 4.85 -18.90
CA VAL A 118 16.35 4.77 -19.03
C VAL A 118 15.77 3.60 -18.24
N LEU A 119 16.44 2.44 -18.23
CA LEU A 119 16.01 1.27 -17.45
C LEU A 119 16.12 1.51 -15.94
N LEU A 120 17.20 2.15 -15.48
CA LEU A 120 17.37 2.51 -14.08
C LEU A 120 16.31 3.52 -13.62
N LEU A 121 16.03 4.53 -14.45
CA LEU A 121 14.96 5.50 -14.21
C LEU A 121 13.60 4.79 -14.13
N PHE A 122 13.33 3.87 -15.06
CA PHE A 122 12.10 3.09 -15.07
C PHE A 122 11.93 2.26 -13.79
N ALA A 123 12.96 1.50 -13.42
CA ALA A 123 12.95 0.70 -12.19
C ALA A 123 12.75 1.58 -10.93
N GLY A 124 13.42 2.73 -10.88
CA GLY A 124 13.24 3.71 -9.81
C GLY A 124 11.80 4.22 -9.71
N MET A 125 11.18 4.60 -10.82
CA MET A 125 9.78 5.06 -10.84
C MET A 125 8.81 3.98 -10.36
N ILE A 126 9.01 2.72 -10.76
CA ILE A 126 8.19 1.59 -10.31
C ILE A 126 8.35 1.39 -8.79
N ALA A 127 9.59 1.37 -8.29
CA ALA A 127 9.87 1.22 -6.86
C ALA A 127 9.24 2.33 -6.02
N THR A 128 9.38 3.60 -6.44
CA THR A 128 8.77 4.75 -5.76
C THR A 128 7.25 4.67 -5.75
N THR A 129 6.63 4.36 -6.90
CA THR A 129 5.17 4.20 -7.01
C THR A 129 4.66 3.13 -6.05
N PHE A 130 5.35 1.99 -6.01
CA PHE A 130 4.98 0.90 -5.12
C PHE A 130 5.17 1.27 -3.64
N GLY A 131 6.25 1.98 -3.30
CA GLY A 131 6.46 2.50 -1.95
C GLY A 131 5.33 3.41 -1.48
N ILE A 132 4.89 4.34 -2.34
CA ILE A 132 3.74 5.23 -2.07
C ILE A 132 2.47 4.41 -1.87
N PHE A 133 2.22 3.39 -2.68
CA PHE A 133 1.06 2.51 -2.54
C PHE A 133 1.01 1.84 -1.16
N VAL A 134 2.12 1.23 -0.72
CA VAL A 134 2.17 0.59 0.61
C VAL A 134 1.98 1.61 1.73
N ALA A 135 2.67 2.76 1.64
CA ALA A 135 2.57 3.82 2.64
C ALA A 135 1.15 4.38 2.78
N SER A 136 0.44 4.57 1.67
CA SER A 136 -0.95 5.04 1.67
C SER A 136 -1.87 4.05 2.39
N THR A 137 -1.71 2.75 2.13
CA THR A 137 -2.53 1.69 2.74
C THR A 137 -2.38 1.69 4.26
N VAL A 138 -1.13 1.72 4.75
CA VAL A 138 -0.85 1.75 6.20
C VAL A 138 -1.35 3.04 6.85
N THR A 139 -1.15 4.19 6.18
CA THR A 139 -1.56 5.50 6.71
C THR A 139 -3.08 5.59 6.85
N ASP A 140 -3.83 5.04 5.89
CA ASP A 140 -5.29 5.08 5.92
C ASP A 140 -5.86 4.22 7.06
N GLU A 141 -5.28 3.05 7.34
CA GLU A 141 -5.67 2.23 8.49
C GLU A 141 -5.35 2.92 9.83
N LEU A 142 -4.17 3.55 9.93
CA LEU A 142 -3.79 4.31 11.12
C LEU A 142 -4.71 5.52 11.33
N ARG A 143 -5.13 6.21 10.26
CA ARG A 143 -6.11 7.31 10.32
C ARG A 143 -7.47 6.84 10.83
N GLN A 144 -7.95 5.68 10.38
CA GLN A 144 -9.20 5.10 10.87
C GLN A 144 -9.12 4.76 12.36
N LEU A 145 -8.00 4.19 12.80
CA LEU A 145 -7.77 3.88 14.20
C LEU A 145 -7.73 5.16 15.05
N ALA A 146 -7.02 6.20 14.59
CA ALA A 146 -6.98 7.50 15.27
C ALA A 146 -8.37 8.17 15.35
N ALA A 147 -9.14 8.16 14.26
CA ALA A 147 -10.50 8.72 14.25
C ALA A 147 -11.44 7.97 15.20
N THR A 148 -11.34 6.64 15.26
CA THR A 148 -12.13 5.83 16.19
C THR A 148 -11.69 6.05 17.64
N ALA A 149 -10.40 6.22 17.89
CA ALA A 149 -9.88 6.57 19.21
C ALA A 149 -10.39 7.93 19.68
N GLN A 150 -10.46 8.92 18.79
CA GLN A 150 -11.06 10.22 19.10
C GLN A 150 -12.55 10.07 19.44
N THR A 151 -13.30 9.29 18.66
CA THR A 151 -14.72 9.02 18.92
C THR A 151 -14.94 8.35 20.27
N LEU A 152 -14.04 7.43 20.66
CA LEU A 152 -14.04 6.79 21.98
C LEU A 152 -13.75 7.79 23.10
N ALA A 153 -12.78 8.69 22.90
CA ALA A 153 -12.41 9.74 23.85
C ALA A 153 -13.53 10.79 24.03
N ASP A 154 -14.31 11.04 22.98
CA ASP A 154 -15.47 11.95 23.00
C ASP A 154 -16.70 11.34 23.73
N GLY A 155 -16.58 10.10 24.23
CA GLY A 155 -17.55 9.44 25.10
C GLY A 155 -18.35 8.31 24.45
N ASP A 156 -18.19 8.05 23.15
CA ASP A 156 -18.81 6.89 22.51
C ASP A 156 -18.02 5.61 22.80
N LEU A 157 -18.31 4.99 23.95
CA LEU A 157 -17.72 3.72 24.39
C LEU A 157 -18.09 2.52 23.49
N GLY A 158 -19.00 2.70 22.54
CA GLY A 158 -19.36 1.71 21.52
C GLY A 158 -18.44 1.71 20.31
N ALA A 159 -17.60 2.73 20.12
CA ALA A 159 -16.73 2.87 18.95
C ALA A 159 -15.75 1.69 18.83
N ARG A 160 -15.65 1.10 17.62
CA ARG A 160 -14.75 -0.03 17.32
C ARG A 160 -14.12 0.12 15.95
N VAL A 161 -12.87 -0.32 15.83
CA VAL A 161 -12.12 -0.35 14.57
C VAL A 161 -12.38 -1.70 13.88
N GLN A 162 -12.61 -1.67 12.56
CA GLN A 162 -12.69 -2.91 11.79
C GLN A 162 -11.30 -3.54 11.69
N VAL A 163 -11.15 -4.77 12.20
CA VAL A 163 -9.89 -5.53 12.08
C VAL A 163 -9.80 -6.12 10.67
N LYS A 164 -8.80 -5.70 9.91
CA LYS A 164 -8.46 -6.24 8.58
C LYS A 164 -7.06 -6.85 8.63
N GLY A 165 -6.84 -7.91 7.85
CA GLY A 165 -5.52 -8.55 7.77
C GLY A 165 -5.12 -9.36 9.02
N ARG A 166 -3.83 -9.71 9.10
CA ARG A 166 -3.22 -10.53 10.17
C ARG A 166 -1.85 -10.00 10.62
N ASP A 167 -1.52 -8.77 10.26
CA ASP A 167 -0.23 -8.12 10.51
C ASP A 167 -0.22 -7.31 11.82
N GLU A 168 0.79 -6.45 12.01
CA GLU A 168 0.88 -5.56 13.18
C GLU A 168 -0.29 -4.58 13.28
N ILE A 169 -0.82 -4.07 12.16
CA ILE A 169 -1.94 -3.13 12.22
C ILE A 169 -3.20 -3.87 12.69
N ALA A 170 -3.43 -5.09 12.20
CA ALA A 170 -4.50 -5.95 12.69
C ALA A 170 -4.38 -6.22 14.19
N ARG A 171 -3.18 -6.54 14.68
CA ARG A 171 -2.90 -6.75 16.11
C ARG A 171 -3.13 -5.48 16.93
N LEU A 172 -2.73 -4.32 16.42
CA LEU A 172 -2.97 -3.04 17.07
C LEU A 172 -4.46 -2.72 17.16
N ALA A 173 -5.22 -2.94 16.07
CA ALA A 173 -6.66 -2.75 16.05
C ALA A 173 -7.40 -3.70 17.02
N GLN A 174 -6.95 -4.95 17.15
CA GLN A 174 -7.46 -5.89 18.14
C GLN A 174 -7.21 -5.41 19.58
N SER A 175 -5.98 -5.00 19.89
CA SER A 175 -5.63 -4.45 21.21
C SER A 175 -6.44 -3.20 21.55
N PHE A 176 -6.62 -2.30 20.56
CA PHE A 176 -7.48 -1.13 20.71
C PHE A 176 -8.93 -1.51 21.04
N ASN A 177 -9.52 -2.43 20.29
CA ASN A 177 -10.90 -2.88 20.53
C ASN A 177 -11.06 -3.56 21.90
N MET A 178 -10.06 -4.31 22.35
CA MET A 178 -10.05 -4.90 23.70
C MET A 178 -10.05 -3.84 24.79
N MET A 179 -9.21 -2.81 24.66
CA MET A 179 -9.18 -1.68 25.59
C MET A 179 -10.52 -0.92 25.61
N ALA A 180 -11.11 -0.66 24.43
CA ALA A 180 -12.41 -0.01 24.32
C ALA A 180 -13.53 -0.84 25.01
N ALA A 181 -13.49 -2.17 24.86
CA ALA A 181 -14.43 -3.07 25.54
C ALA A 181 -14.26 -3.05 27.07
N GLN A 182 -13.02 -2.99 27.57
CA GLN A 182 -12.75 -2.89 29.01
C GLN A 182 -13.23 -1.56 29.59
N LEU A 183 -13.03 -0.45 28.86
CA LEU A 183 -13.52 0.87 29.26
C LEU A 183 -15.06 0.88 29.34
N GLN A 184 -15.71 0.37 28.30
CA GLN A 184 -17.18 0.24 28.28
C GLN A 184 -17.72 -0.63 29.42
N ALA A 185 -17.05 -1.73 29.75
CA ALA A 185 -17.44 -2.58 30.86
C ALA A 185 -17.25 -1.89 32.22
N THR A 186 -16.20 -1.08 32.36
CA THR A 186 -15.92 -0.32 33.58
C THR A 186 -16.97 0.76 33.81
N GLU A 187 -17.34 1.49 32.76
CA GLU A 187 -18.37 2.53 32.86
C GLU A 187 -19.74 1.94 33.21
N ARG A 188 -20.15 0.83 32.57
CA ARG A 188 -21.41 0.14 32.91
C ARG A 188 -21.46 -0.28 34.38
N LYS A 189 -20.37 -0.84 34.91
CA LYS A 189 -20.29 -1.21 36.33
C LYS A 189 -20.45 0.00 37.24
N ARG A 190 -19.87 1.15 36.87
CA ARG A 190 -20.01 2.39 37.62
C ARG A 190 -21.47 2.88 37.62
N GLU A 191 -22.12 2.89 36.46
CA GLU A 191 -23.53 3.27 36.34
C GLU A 191 -24.46 2.37 37.17
N GLU A 192 -24.24 1.05 37.13
CA GLU A 192 -24.97 0.07 37.94
C GLU A 192 -24.83 0.36 39.45
N LEU A 193 -23.60 0.64 39.92
CA LEU A 193 -23.34 0.99 41.32
C LEU A 193 -24.00 2.30 41.73
N GLU A 194 -23.97 3.32 40.87
CA GLU A 194 -24.64 4.59 41.13
C GLU A 194 -26.17 4.42 41.17
N GLN A 195 -26.73 3.57 40.31
CA GLN A 195 -28.16 3.28 40.30
C GLN A 195 -28.58 2.50 41.55
N MET A 196 -27.79 1.51 41.98
CA MET A 196 -28.01 0.83 43.26
C MET A 196 -28.00 1.82 44.42
N ARG A 197 -26.99 2.68 44.51
CA ARG A 197 -26.89 3.71 45.55
C ARG A 197 -28.11 4.64 45.56
N ARG A 198 -28.57 5.09 44.39
CA ARG A 198 -29.77 5.95 44.27
C ARG A 198 -31.03 5.25 44.80
N ASN A 199 -31.22 3.97 44.49
CA ASN A 199 -32.37 3.20 44.96
C ASN A 199 -32.37 2.94 46.48
N PHE A 200 -31.21 2.97 47.15
CA PHE A 200 -31.14 2.84 48.61
C PHE A 200 -31.45 4.13 49.38
N ILE A 201 -31.38 5.30 48.73
CA ILE A 201 -31.55 6.61 49.37
C ILE A 201 -32.98 7.18 49.16
N ALA A 202 -33.72 6.64 48.19
CA ALA A 202 -35.12 6.98 47.91
C ALA A 202 -36.09 6.12 48.75
#